data_AF-A0A7S1MWD9-F1
#
_entry.id   AF-A0A7S1MWD9-F1
#
_cell.length_a   1.000
_cell.length_b   1.000
_cell.length_c   1.000
_cell.angle_alpha   90.00
_cell.angle_beta   90.00
_cell.angle_gamma   90.00
#
_symmetry.space_group_name_H-M   'P 1'
#
loop_
_entity.id
_entity.type
_entity.pdbx_description
1 polymer ?
#
loop_
_entity_poly.entity_id
_entity_poly.type
_entity_poly.pdbx_seq_one_letter_code
_entity_poly.pdbx_strand_id
1 'polypeptide(L)'
;KTKQGGAVPWNVQTANSDPSNLQWEKDKTYVVCVAPGLYEVQFGFFSRRKPVVKLHVNGEPVLTVSGGPQYVAYHAGGRLLSSGRYTNTNITGLTHTDFVALPAKARVSMSYQ
;
A
#
# COMPACT_ATOMS: atom_id res chain seq x y z
N LYS A 1 11.24 -1.34 8.68
CA LYS A 1 10.33 -1.98 9.67
C LYS A 1 9.10 -1.10 9.80
N THR A 2 7.91 -1.67 10.03
CA THR A 2 6.69 -0.89 10.30
C THR A 2 6.80 -0.17 11.66
N LYS A 3 6.05 0.92 11.80
CA LYS A 3 5.86 1.63 13.09
C LYS A 3 4.68 1.03 13.86
N GLN A 4 4.33 1.64 15.00
CA GLN A 4 3.21 1.23 15.85
C GLN A 4 1.94 0.98 15.01
N GLY A 5 1.19 -0.07 15.36
CA GLY A 5 -0.04 -0.45 14.65
C GLY A 5 0.17 -1.00 13.24
N GLY A 6 1.42 -1.31 12.85
CA GLY A 6 1.74 -1.78 11.50
C GLY A 6 1.85 -0.67 10.46
N ALA A 7 1.89 0.60 10.88
CA ALA A 7 1.98 1.74 9.97
C ALA A 7 3.27 1.69 9.12
N VAL A 8 3.14 1.92 7.82
CA VAL A 8 4.24 1.87 6.87
C VAL A 8 4.95 3.22 6.85
N PRO A 9 6.26 3.29 7.18
CA PRO A 9 7.00 4.53 7.05
C PRO A 9 7.36 4.79 5.59
N TRP A 10 7.14 6.01 5.13
CA TRP A 10 7.60 6.51 3.84
C TRP A 10 9.05 6.98 3.96
N ASN A 11 9.97 6.03 3.93
CA ASN A 11 11.40 6.27 4.17
C ASN A 11 12.18 6.65 2.89
N VAL A 12 11.62 6.38 1.71
CA VAL A 12 12.23 6.67 0.41
C VAL A 12 11.18 7.26 -0.52
N GLN A 13 11.55 8.33 -1.23
CA GLN A 13 10.80 8.87 -2.37
C GLN A 13 11.65 8.67 -3.62
N THR A 14 11.13 7.91 -4.57
CA THR A 14 11.80 7.66 -5.86
C THR A 14 11.46 8.75 -6.88
N ALA A 15 10.19 9.17 -6.93
CA ALA A 15 9.70 10.23 -7.79
C ALA A 15 8.49 10.92 -7.14
N ASN A 16 8.31 12.21 -7.44
CA ASN A 16 7.11 12.96 -7.11
C ASN A 16 6.86 14.01 -8.20
N SER A 17 5.85 13.77 -9.02
CA SER A 17 5.52 14.62 -10.17
C SER A 17 4.74 15.89 -9.79
N ASP A 18 4.20 15.95 -8.56
CA ASP A 18 3.49 17.12 -8.06
C ASP A 18 3.79 17.33 -6.56
N PRO A 19 4.99 17.85 -6.20
CA PRO A 19 5.37 18.05 -4.81
C PRO A 19 4.51 19.08 -4.06
N SER A 20 3.80 19.95 -4.79
CA SER A 20 2.88 20.93 -4.21
C SER A 20 1.61 20.28 -3.69
N ASN A 21 1.13 19.24 -4.39
CA ASN A 21 -0.06 18.48 -4.02
C ASN A 21 0.26 17.27 -3.16
N LEU A 22 1.31 16.52 -3.47
CA LEU A 22 1.72 15.28 -2.81
C LEU A 22 2.86 15.57 -1.83
N GLN A 23 2.51 16.10 -0.66
CA GLN A 23 3.49 16.47 0.35
C GLN A 23 3.96 15.21 1.09
N TRP A 24 5.15 14.76 0.70
CA TRP A 24 5.86 13.65 1.29
C TRP A 24 6.97 14.18 2.20
N GLU A 25 7.15 13.54 3.35
CA GLU A 25 8.28 13.81 4.23
C GLU A 25 8.88 12.49 4.70
N LYS A 26 10.21 12.47 4.75
CA LYS A 26 10.96 11.28 5.13
C LYS A 26 10.52 10.75 6.48
N ASP A 27 10.29 9.44 6.53
CA ASP A 27 9.93 8.67 7.72
C ASP A 27 8.55 9.00 8.31
N LYS A 28 7.74 9.88 7.71
CA LYS A 28 6.31 9.97 8.05
C LYS A 28 5.58 8.71 7.60
N THR A 29 4.44 8.42 8.24
CA THR A 29 3.60 7.26 7.88
C THR A 29 2.45 7.61 6.94
N TYR A 30 2.39 8.87 6.52
CA TYR A 30 1.38 9.38 5.59
C TYR A 30 2.00 10.33 4.58
N VAL A 31 1.33 10.49 3.44
CA VAL A 31 1.50 11.56 2.46
C VAL A 31 0.29 12.47 2.55
N VAL A 32 0.49 13.79 2.50
CA VAL A 32 -0.65 14.74 2.44
C VAL A 32 -0.96 15.00 0.97
N CYS A 33 -2.21 14.75 0.57
CA CYS A 33 -2.78 15.17 -0.70
C CYS A 33 -3.51 16.52 -0.47
N VAL A 34 -2.96 17.62 -0.98
CA VAL A 34 -3.47 18.97 -0.69
C VAL A 34 -4.79 19.24 -1.41
N ALA A 35 -4.86 18.95 -2.70
CA ALA A 35 -6.05 19.17 -3.52
C ALA A 35 -7.08 18.06 -3.29
N PRO A 36 -8.38 18.40 -3.17
CA PRO A 36 -9.44 17.39 -3.19
C PRO A 36 -9.58 16.79 -4.60
N GLY A 37 -10.14 15.59 -4.70
CA GLY A 37 -10.44 14.96 -5.99
C GLY A 37 -10.38 13.45 -5.95
N LEU A 38 -10.47 12.84 -7.14
CA LEU A 38 -10.29 11.41 -7.31
C LEU A 38 -8.81 11.10 -7.55
N TYR A 39 -8.25 10.21 -6.72
CA TYR A 39 -6.85 9.79 -6.81
C TYR A 39 -6.76 8.30 -7.10
N GLU A 40 -5.84 7.92 -7.97
CA GLU A 40 -5.42 6.53 -8.10
C GLU A 40 -4.42 6.21 -6.98
N VAL A 41 -4.65 5.10 -6.27
CA VAL A 41 -3.73 4.56 -5.27
C VAL A 41 -3.29 3.18 -5.72
N GLN A 42 -2.00 3.06 -6.04
CA GLN A 42 -1.37 1.80 -6.43
C GLN A 42 -0.29 1.42 -5.42
N PHE A 43 -0.29 0.15 -5.00
CA PHE A 43 0.71 -0.35 -4.05
C PHE A 43 1.03 -1.83 -4.22
N GLY A 44 2.18 -2.23 -3.68
CA GLY A 44 2.65 -3.61 -3.62
C GLY A 44 3.31 -3.92 -2.27
N PHE A 45 2.95 -5.06 -1.67
CA PHE A 45 3.52 -5.57 -0.43
C PHE A 45 4.07 -6.98 -0.64
N PHE A 46 5.33 -7.19 -0.27
CA PHE A 46 6.00 -8.48 -0.34
C PHE A 46 6.49 -8.86 1.06
N SER A 47 6.11 -10.04 1.53
CA SER A 47 6.33 -10.46 2.91
C SER A 47 6.44 -11.97 3.05
N ARG A 48 6.98 -12.46 4.18
CA ARG A 48 7.08 -13.90 4.47
C ARG A 48 5.74 -14.56 4.83
N ARG A 49 4.78 -13.75 5.26
CA ARG A 49 3.42 -14.14 5.61
C ARG A 49 2.46 -13.37 4.72
N LYS A 50 1.26 -13.91 4.54
CA LYS A 50 0.22 -13.29 3.71
C LYS A 50 -0.14 -11.92 4.30
N PRO A 51 0.08 -10.82 3.58
CA PRO A 51 -0.16 -9.50 4.11
C PRO A 51 -1.66 -9.19 4.16
N VAL A 52 -2.07 -8.47 5.21
CA VAL A 52 -3.30 -7.69 5.20
C VAL A 52 -2.93 -6.22 5.19
N VAL A 53 -3.31 -5.52 4.14
CA VAL A 53 -2.97 -4.13 3.91
C VAL A 53 -4.22 -3.29 4.05
N LYS A 54 -4.13 -2.19 4.79
CA LYS A 54 -5.20 -1.20 4.88
C LYS A 54 -4.71 0.14 4.38
N LEU A 55 -5.52 0.78 3.55
CA LEU A 55 -5.37 2.18 3.17
C LEU A 55 -6.23 3.01 4.10
N HIS A 56 -5.65 4.06 4.65
CA HIS A 56 -6.33 4.97 5.56
C HIS A 56 -6.34 6.38 4.98
N VAL A 57 -7.48 7.05 5.10
CA VAL A 57 -7.65 8.47 4.80
C VAL A 57 -7.96 9.19 6.10
N ASN A 58 -7.11 10.13 6.48
CA ASN A 58 -7.23 10.87 7.74
C ASN A 58 -7.24 9.99 9.00
N GLY A 59 -6.64 8.81 8.93
CA GLY A 59 -6.58 7.84 10.04
C GLY A 59 -7.70 6.80 10.02
N GLU A 60 -8.72 6.97 9.17
CA GLU A 60 -9.82 6.03 9.02
C GLU A 60 -9.54 5.02 7.89
N PRO A 61 -9.71 3.71 8.12
CA PRO A 61 -9.49 2.70 7.09
C PRO A 61 -10.61 2.76 6.04
N VAL A 62 -10.25 3.07 4.80
CA VAL A 62 -11.21 3.17 3.67
C VAL A 62 -11.16 1.94 2.74
N LEU A 63 -10.05 1.20 2.75
CA LEU A 63 -9.87 -0.02 1.97
C LEU A 63 -9.05 -1.04 2.76
N THR A 64 -9.46 -2.31 2.72
CA THR A 64 -8.70 -3.44 3.26
C THR A 64 -8.50 -4.48 2.18
N VAL A 65 -7.24 -4.77 1.85
CA VAL A 65 -6.86 -5.77 0.86
C VAL A 65 -6.17 -6.92 1.57
N SER A 66 -6.68 -8.13 1.35
CA SER A 66 -6.12 -9.35 1.90
C SER A 66 -5.92 -10.36 0.79
N GLY A 67 -4.81 -11.09 0.81
CA GLY A 67 -4.66 -12.20 -0.11
C GLY A 67 -5.70 -13.27 0.25
N GLY A 68 -6.47 -13.76 -0.72
CA GLY A 68 -7.47 -14.82 -0.56
C GLY A 68 -7.65 -15.56 -1.89
N PRO A 69 -8.13 -16.83 -1.90
CA PRO A 69 -8.37 -17.55 -3.16
C PRO A 69 -9.32 -16.81 -4.12
N GLN A 70 -10.18 -15.96 -3.56
CA GLN A 70 -11.16 -15.13 -4.29
C GLN A 70 -10.54 -13.87 -4.95
N TYR A 71 -9.31 -13.49 -4.58
CA TYR A 71 -8.63 -12.28 -5.09
C TYR A 71 -7.71 -12.56 -6.28
N VAL A 72 -7.69 -13.80 -6.78
CA VAL A 72 -6.83 -14.25 -7.89
C VAL A 72 -7.39 -13.82 -9.27
N ALA A 73 -8.59 -13.22 -9.33
CA ALA A 73 -9.25 -12.97 -10.61
C ALA A 73 -8.91 -11.63 -11.29
N TYR A 74 -8.43 -10.58 -10.59
CA TYR A 74 -8.29 -9.25 -11.21
C TYR A 74 -7.00 -8.47 -10.93
N HIS A 75 -6.14 -8.93 -10.03
CA HIS A 75 -4.90 -8.25 -9.69
C HIS A 75 -3.82 -9.30 -9.42
N ALA A 76 -2.58 -9.09 -9.86
CA ALA A 76 -1.50 -10.07 -9.86
C ALA A 76 -1.03 -10.49 -8.44
N GLY A 77 -1.90 -11.18 -7.70
CA GLY A 77 -1.70 -11.75 -6.38
C GLY A 77 -1.92 -13.26 -6.38
N GLY A 78 -1.60 -13.94 -7.49
CA GLY A 78 -1.36 -15.37 -7.43
C GLY A 78 -0.24 -15.64 -6.42
N ARG A 79 -0.34 -16.73 -5.65
CA ARG A 79 0.84 -17.34 -5.00
C ARG A 79 1.90 -17.37 -6.10
N LEU A 80 3.02 -16.66 -5.95
CA LEU A 80 4.17 -16.84 -6.82
C LEU A 80 4.45 -18.34 -6.76
N LEU A 81 4.03 -19.07 -7.79
CA LEU A 81 4.27 -20.49 -7.87
C LEU A 81 5.78 -20.56 -7.89
N SER A 82 6.35 -21.10 -6.82
CA SER A 82 7.76 -21.45 -6.76
C SER A 82 8.07 -22.19 -8.05
N SER A 83 8.73 -21.49 -8.97
CA SER A 83 9.09 -22.02 -10.28
C SER A 83 10.28 -22.94 -10.08
N GLY A 84 10.04 -24.11 -9.49
CA GLY A 84 11.00 -25.19 -9.33
C GLY A 84 12.20 -24.88 -8.42
N ARG A 85 12.53 -25.86 -7.57
CA ARG A 85 13.83 -26.04 -6.87
C ARG A 85 14.44 -24.86 -6.09
N TYR A 86 13.76 -23.74 -5.91
CA TYR A 86 14.18 -22.68 -5.01
C TYR A 86 13.50 -22.87 -3.64
N THR A 87 14.21 -23.51 -2.72
CA THR A 87 13.73 -23.88 -1.37
C THR A 87 13.84 -22.75 -0.34
N ASN A 88 14.23 -21.54 -0.75
CA ASN A 88 14.63 -20.45 0.17
C ASN A 88 13.74 -19.19 0.16
N THR A 89 12.56 -19.21 -0.48
CA THR A 89 11.73 -18.00 -0.61
C THR A 89 10.27 -18.25 -0.26
N ASN A 90 9.96 -18.26 1.05
CA ASN A 90 8.58 -18.18 1.57
C ASN A 90 7.98 -16.77 1.40
N ILE A 91 8.31 -16.04 0.33
CA ILE A 91 7.83 -14.68 0.08
C ILE A 91 6.51 -14.77 -0.69
N THR A 92 5.48 -14.12 -0.18
CA THR A 92 4.19 -13.89 -0.84
C THR A 92 4.05 -12.41 -1.16
N GLY A 93 3.37 -12.10 -2.26
CA GLY A 93 3.12 -10.75 -2.73
C GLY A 93 1.63 -10.41 -2.72
N LEU A 94 1.33 -9.11 -2.65
CA LEU A 94 0.02 -8.52 -2.86
C LEU A 94 0.21 -7.19 -3.58
N THR A 95 -0.44 -7.01 -4.73
CA THR A 95 -0.47 -5.74 -5.45
C THR A 95 -1.91 -5.31 -5.66
N HIS A 96 -2.18 -4.01 -5.62
CA HIS A 96 -3.52 -3.48 -5.77
C HIS A 96 -3.50 -2.08 -6.39
N THR A 97 -4.52 -1.78 -7.19
CA THR A 97 -4.81 -0.46 -7.75
C THR A 97 -6.27 -0.18 -7.49
N ASP A 98 -6.56 0.99 -6.91
CA ASP A 98 -7.93 1.44 -6.67
C ASP A 98 -8.02 2.97 -6.79
N PHE A 99 -9.23 3.52 -6.86
CA PHE A 99 -9.50 4.94 -6.93
C PHE A 99 -10.23 5.43 -5.68
N VAL A 100 -9.70 6.47 -5.04
CA VAL A 100 -10.25 7.01 -3.79
C VAL A 100 -10.53 8.49 -3.94
N ALA A 101 -11.75 8.90 -3.58
CA ALA A 101 -12.10 10.32 -3.48
C ALA A 101 -11.53 10.89 -2.18
N LEU A 102 -10.67 11.90 -2.29
CA LEU A 102 -10.00 12.54 -1.17
C LEU A 102 -10.58 13.95 -0.92
N PRO A 103 -10.82 14.33 0.35
CA PRO A 103 -11.06 15.71 0.71
C PRO A 103 -9.77 16.53 0.62
N ALA A 104 -9.88 17.86 0.73
CA ALA A 104 -8.71 18.73 0.76
C ALA A 104 -7.82 18.41 1.97
N LYS A 105 -6.50 18.47 1.76
CA LYS A 105 -5.46 18.18 2.79
C LYS A 105 -5.60 16.80 3.42
N ALA A 106 -6.05 15.81 2.66
CA ALA A 106 -6.20 14.44 3.13
C ALA A 106 -4.84 13.81 3.47
N ARG A 107 -4.76 13.10 4.59
CA ARG A 107 -3.59 12.28 4.95
C ARG A 107 -3.83 10.86 4.48
N VAL A 108 -3.08 10.42 3.47
CA VAL A 108 -3.12 9.05 2.96
C VAL A 108 -2.02 8.24 3.62
N SER A 109 -2.39 7.14 4.27
CA SER A 109 -1.42 6.25 4.95
C SER A 109 -1.75 4.78 4.74
N MET A 110 -0.77 3.92 4.98
CA MET A 110 -0.95 2.48 4.87
C MET A 110 -0.53 1.77 6.16
N SER A 111 -1.25 0.72 6.52
CA SER A 111 -0.84 -0.22 7.56
C SER A 111 -0.76 -1.63 7.01
N TYR A 112 0.24 -2.38 7.48
CA TYR A 112 0.54 -3.76 7.09
C TYR A 112 0.60 -4.64 8.35
N GLN A 113 -0.04 -5.81 8.30
CA GLN A 113 0.05 -6.89 9.29
C GLN A 113 0.33 -8.23 8.63
#